data_AF-B7ASZ0-F1
#
_entry.id   AF-B7ASZ0-F1
#
_cell.length_a   1.000
_cell.length_b   1.000
_cell.length_c   1.000
_cell.angle_alpha   90.00
_cell.angle_beta   90.00
_cell.angle_gamma   90.00
#
_symmetry.space_group_name_H-M   'P 1'
#
loop_
_entity.id
_entity.type
_entity.pdbx_description
1 polymer ?
#
loop_
_entity_poly.entity_id
_entity_poly.type
_entity_poly.pdbx_seq_one_letter_code
_entity_poly.pdbx_strand_id
1 'polypeptide(L)' 'MGNKNTNLQMAKNAKDDEFYTTYETVEKEMAHYVQHFERKTVLCNCDDPFESNFLQVLFEKF' A
#
# COMPACT_ATOMS: atom_id res chain seq x y z
N MET A 1 9.66 -3.32 38.73
CA MET A 1 8.86 -2.83 37.59
C MET A 1 9.76 -2.71 36.36
N GLY A 2 9.72 -3.70 35.46
CA GLY A 2 10.55 -3.73 34.25
C GLY A 2 10.02 -2.80 33.16
N ASN A 3 10.92 -2.01 32.59
CA ASN A 3 10.69 -0.98 31.59
C ASN A 3 9.90 -1.49 30.38
N LYS A 4 8.66 -1.00 30.18
CA LYS A 4 7.83 -1.21 28.97
C LYS A 4 8.35 -0.39 27.78
N ASN A 5 9.67 -0.29 27.60
CA ASN A 5 10.28 0.51 26.55
C ASN A 5 10.44 -0.28 25.22
N THR A 6 10.31 -1.60 25.29
CA THR A 6 10.36 -2.50 24.13
C THR A 6 9.20 -2.25 23.17
N ASN A 7 7.97 -2.09 23.67
CA ASN A 7 6.80 -1.79 22.83
C ASN A 7 6.91 -0.42 22.15
N LEU A 8 7.49 0.58 22.82
CA LEU A 8 7.70 1.91 22.24
C LEU A 8 8.80 1.91 21.17
N GLN A 9 9.87 1.12 21.37
CA GLN A 9 10.91 0.91 20.35
C GLN A 9 10.39 0.10 19.15
N MET A 10 9.56 -0.92 19.38
CA MET A 10 8.89 -1.66 18.32
C MET A 10 7.91 -0.78 17.54
N ALA A 11 7.11 0.04 18.22
CA ALA A 11 6.21 0.98 17.56
C ALA A 11 6.97 2.06 16.79
N LYS A 12 8.15 2.48 17.25
CA LYS A 12 9.02 3.43 16.52
C LYS A 12 9.64 2.81 15.27
N ASN A 13 10.02 1.54 15.32
CA ASN A 13 10.54 0.80 14.16
C ASN A 13 9.42 0.34 13.20
N ALA A 14 8.22 0.10 13.71
CA ALA A 14 7.03 -0.19 12.92
C ALA A 14 6.36 1.09 12.38
N LYS A 15 6.76 2.27 12.89
CA LYS A 15 6.22 3.58 12.50
C LYS A 15 6.59 4.01 11.08
N ASP A 16 7.54 3.33 10.45
CA ASP A 16 7.95 3.65 9.08
C ASP A 16 6.87 3.31 8.04
N ASP A 17 5.86 2.49 8.39
CA ASP A 17 4.83 2.06 7.43
C ASP A 17 3.39 2.47 7.79
N GLU A 18 3.13 3.19 8.89
CA GLU A 18 1.75 3.60 9.26
C GLU A 18 1.12 4.58 8.25
N PHE A 19 1.93 5.23 7.42
CA PHE A 19 1.46 6.13 6.36
C PHE A 19 1.36 5.46 4.99
N TYR A 20 1.91 4.24 4.83
CA TYR A 20 1.98 3.57 3.55
C TYR A 20 1.09 2.33 3.55
N THR A 21 0.22 2.26 2.55
CA THR A 21 -0.57 1.06 2.30
C THR A 21 0.35 -0.01 1.74
N THR A 22 0.39 -1.18 2.39
CA THR A 22 1.19 -2.31 1.90
C THR A 22 0.65 -2.83 0.58
N TYR A 23 1.54 -3.37 -0.27
CA TYR A 23 1.16 -3.98 -1.55
C TYR A 23 0.02 -5.00 -1.40
N GLU A 24 0.13 -5.90 -0.42
CA GLU A 24 -0.89 -6.92 -0.15
C GLU A 24 -2.26 -6.33 0.19
N THR A 25 -2.29 -5.19 0.87
CA THR A 25 -3.53 -4.49 1.21
C THR A 25 -4.13 -3.85 -0.04
N VAL A 26 -3.32 -3.17 -0.84
CA VAL A 26 -3.74 -2.59 -2.12
C VAL A 26 -4.26 -3.68 -3.07
N GLU A 27 -3.58 -4.81 -3.14
CA GLU A 27 -3.95 -5.94 -3.99
C GLU A 27 -5.32 -6.51 -3.61
N LYS A 28 -5.53 -6.77 -2.32
CA LYS A 28 -6.81 -7.27 -1.78
C LYS A 28 -7.94 -6.28 -2.05
N GLU A 29 -7.70 -4.98 -1.86
CA GLU A 29 -8.70 -3.94 -2.13
C GLU A 29 -9.05 -3.90 -3.64
N MET A 30 -8.04 -3.83 -4.51
CA MET A 30 -8.19 -3.71 -5.97
C MET A 30 -8.92 -4.90 -6.60
N ALA A 31 -8.76 -6.10 -6.06
CA ALA A 31 -9.46 -7.30 -6.53
C ALA A 31 -11.00 -7.14 -6.55
N HIS A 32 -11.56 -6.31 -5.66
CA HIS A 32 -13.01 -6.06 -5.61
C HIS A 32 -13.51 -5.14 -6.73
N TYR A 33 -12.62 -4.32 -7.30
CA TYR A 33 -12.98 -3.29 -8.29
C TYR A 33 -12.61 -3.67 -9.72
N VAL A 34 -12.15 -4.90 -9.97
CA VAL A 34 -11.65 -5.37 -11.27
C VAL A 34 -12.61 -5.05 -12.42
N GLN A 35 -13.89 -5.36 -12.24
CA GLN A 35 -14.94 -5.12 -13.24
C GLN A 35 -15.17 -3.64 -13.55
N HIS A 36 -14.81 -2.75 -12.63
CA HIS A 36 -15.00 -1.31 -12.79
C HIS A 36 -13.90 -0.67 -13.65
N PHE A 37 -12.76 -1.34 -13.77
CA PHE A 37 -11.62 -0.92 -14.59
C PHE A 37 -11.69 -1.44 -16.03
N GLU A 38 -12.54 -2.42 -16.31
CA GLU A 38 -12.64 -3.05 -17.63
C GLU A 38 -12.95 -2.00 -18.72
N ARG A 39 -12.08 -1.93 -19.74
CA ARG A 39 -12.15 -1.00 -20.89
C ARG A 39 -12.12 0.49 -20.51
N LYS A 40 -11.59 0.84 -19.33
CA LYS A 40 -11.41 2.23 -18.92
C LYS A 40 -9.94 2.60 -18.89
N THR A 41 -9.65 3.87 -19.16
CA THR A 41 -8.34 4.44 -18.92
C THR A 41 -8.31 5.00 -17.50
N VAL A 42 -7.41 4.46 -16.67
CA VAL A 42 -7.21 4.91 -15.29
C VAL A 42 -6.07 5.91 -15.26
N LEU A 43 -6.34 7.12 -14.77
CA LEU A 43 -5.29 8.08 -14.45
C LEU A 43 -4.74 7.75 -13.06
N CYS A 44 -3.54 7.20 -13.00
CA CYS A 44 -2.83 6.98 -11.75
C CYS A 44 -1.80 8.11 -11.58
N ASN A 45 -2.18 9.19 -10.91
CA ASN A 45 -1.19 10.21 -10.56
C ASN A 45 -0.29 9.62 -9.47
N CYS A 46 1.02 9.60 -9.72
CA CYS A 46 2.02 9.19 -8.76
C CYS A 46 3.12 10.25 -8.75
N ASP A 47 3.60 10.63 -7.57
CA ASP A 47 4.76 11.51 -7.45
C ASP A 47 6.03 10.79 -7.91
N ASP A 48 6.17 9.51 -7.54
CA ASP A 48 7.11 8.57 -8.16
C ASP A 48 6.36 7.29 -8.59
N PRO A 49 6.28 7.00 -9.90
CA PRO A 49 5.63 5.79 -10.39
C PRO A 49 6.37 4.50 -9.97
N PHE A 50 7.68 4.53 -9.74
CA PHE A 50 8.47 3.33 -9.46
C PHE A 50 8.37 2.86 -8.00
N GLU A 51 8.02 3.76 -7.07
CA GLU A 51 7.85 3.43 -5.65
C GLU A 51 6.38 3.21 -5.26
N SER A 52 5.44 3.39 -6.18
CA SER A 52 4.01 3.29 -5.91
C SER A 52 3.50 1.85 -5.99
N ASN A 53 3.13 1.28 -4.83
CA ASN A 53 2.44 -0.01 -4.74
C ASN A 53 1.13 -0.04 -5.55
N PHE A 54 0.43 1.10 -5.68
CA PHE A 54 -0.79 1.19 -6.49
C PHE A 54 -0.50 1.05 -7.98
N LEU A 55 0.56 1.69 -8.47
CA LEU A 55 0.91 1.60 -9.88
C LEU A 55 1.35 0.19 -10.23
N GLN A 56 2.13 -0.45 -9.36
CA GLN A 56 2.56 -1.84 -9.55
C GLN A 56 1.38 -2.79 -9.68
N VAL A 57 0.37 -2.71 -8.80
CA VAL A 57 -0.84 -3.54 -8.89
C VAL A 57 -1.61 -3.27 -10.17
N LEU A 58 -1.74 -2.00 -10.58
CA LEU A 58 -2.45 -1.64 -11.80
C LEU A 58 -1.77 -2.24 -13.04
N PHE A 59 -0.45 -2.10 -13.16
CA PHE A 59 0.31 -2.67 -14.28
C PHE A 59 0.33 -4.20 -14.30
N GLU A 60 0.33 -4.86 -13.13
CA GLU A 60 0.40 -6.32 -13.06
C GLU A 60 -0.96 -6.97 -13.37
N LYS A 61 -2.08 -6.31 -13.03
CA LYS A 61 -3.41 -6.93 -13.06
C LYS A 61 -4.38 -6.40 -14.12
N PHE A 62 -4.13 -5.25 -14.73
CA PHE A 62 -5.09 -4.55 -15.62
C PHE A 62 -4.45 -4.06 -16.92
#